data_AF-A0A2C6WT48-F1
#
_entry.id   AF-A0A2C6WT48-F1
#
_cell.length_a   1.000
_cell.length_b   1.000
_cell.length_c   1.000
_cell.angle_alpha   90.00
_cell.angle_beta   90.00
_cell.angle_gamma   90.00
#
_symmetry.space_group_name_H-M   'P 1'
#
loop_
_entity.id
_entity.type
_entity.pdbx_description
1 polymer ?
#
loop_
_entity_poly.entity_id
_entity_poly.type
_entity_poly.pdbx_seq_one_letter_code
_entity_poly.pdbx_strand_id
1 'polypeptide(L)'
;MDNKENLKYYDEKDFKRIKLHFKYVGIIFILFTTLILSYVFFDKNGAWQFLSFAGVSLSIVLSVIAILITLIDVAGQKQQVNEIFKSSEELKETISKQKLLIQKHVENINNVDDMLNNAFERNLKDINFVREKSDGDSDIEKDEKNKDNSTPSIATNYYSESWFSSVFRTIHINKELSLLQEDEIIKILSEFKFVKVKFYSDKIELVYSSLYTSPLVDKEYMKNRASNLILRYLNKENLLMSSNE
;
A
#
# COMPACT_ATOMS: atom_id res chain seq x y z
N MET A 1 54.95 -30.28 15.69
CA MET A 1 54.43 -31.28 14.74
C MET A 1 52.93 -31.06 14.67
N ASP A 2 52.52 -30.40 13.60
CA ASP A 2 51.20 -29.79 13.40
C ASP A 2 50.32 -30.82 12.70
N ASN A 3 49.40 -31.46 13.43
CA ASN A 3 48.46 -32.43 12.87
C ASN A 3 47.11 -31.75 12.65
N LYS A 4 47.01 -30.99 11.56
CA LYS A 4 45.74 -30.41 11.10
C LYS A 4 44.91 -31.52 10.49
N GLU A 5 43.96 -32.01 11.27
CA GLU A 5 42.90 -32.91 10.83
C GLU A 5 42.15 -32.29 9.63
N ASN A 6 42.21 -32.99 8.50
CA ASN A 6 41.48 -32.66 7.28
C ASN A 6 39.98 -32.89 7.48
N LEU A 7 39.25 -31.88 7.97
CA LEU A 7 37.79 -31.84 7.86
C LEU A 7 37.42 -31.66 6.38
N LYS A 8 37.12 -32.78 5.70
CA LYS A 8 36.54 -32.78 4.35
C LYS A 8 35.13 -32.18 4.41
N TYR A 9 35.00 -30.98 3.85
CA TYR A 9 33.71 -30.35 3.57
C TYR A 9 32.96 -31.19 2.52
N TYR A 10 31.79 -31.73 2.86
CA TYR A 10 30.89 -32.39 1.92
C TYR A 10 30.21 -31.32 1.03
N ASP A 11 30.38 -31.43 -0.30
CA ASP A 11 29.75 -30.54 -1.28
C ASP A 11 28.26 -30.92 -1.47
N GLU A 12 27.43 -29.96 -1.86
CA GLU A 12 25.98 -30.13 -2.11
C GLU A 12 25.72 -31.20 -3.18
N LYS A 13 26.68 -31.40 -4.09
CA LYS A 13 26.67 -32.43 -5.13
C LYS A 13 26.79 -33.84 -4.56
N ASP A 14 27.53 -34.03 -3.47
CA ASP A 14 27.70 -35.33 -2.82
C ASP A 14 26.44 -35.73 -2.07
N PHE A 15 25.75 -34.77 -1.43
CA PHE A 15 24.48 -35.02 -0.77
C PHE A 15 23.38 -35.46 -1.75
N LYS A 16 23.33 -34.83 -2.94
CA LYS A 16 22.41 -35.23 -4.02
C LYS A 16 22.71 -36.64 -4.54
N ARG A 17 23.99 -37.00 -4.69
CA ARG A 17 24.40 -38.38 -5.09
C ARG A 17 24.04 -39.41 -4.02
N ILE A 18 24.27 -39.12 -2.74
CA ILE A 18 23.92 -40.01 -1.63
C ILE A 18 22.41 -40.25 -1.57
N LYS A 19 21.59 -39.21 -1.71
CA LYS A 19 20.12 -39.33 -1.75
C LYS A 19 19.65 -40.19 -2.93
N LEU A 20 20.31 -40.06 -4.07
CA LEU A 20 20.04 -40.85 -5.26
C LEU A 20 20.39 -42.34 -5.01
N HIS A 21 21.58 -42.63 -4.50
CA HIS A 21 21.99 -43.99 -4.15
C HIS A 21 21.09 -44.61 -3.08
N PHE A 22 20.63 -43.84 -2.10
CA PHE A 22 19.69 -44.32 -1.08
C PHE A 22 18.35 -44.76 -1.70
N LYS A 23 17.83 -44.01 -2.68
CA LYS A 23 16.62 -44.41 -3.43
C LYS A 23 16.84 -45.69 -4.23
N TYR A 24 17.98 -45.80 -4.93
CA TYR A 24 18.29 -47.01 -5.72
C TYR A 24 18.52 -48.24 -4.85
N VAL A 25 19.27 -48.10 -3.76
CA VAL A 25 19.51 -49.18 -2.78
C VAL A 25 18.18 -49.65 -2.18
N GLY A 26 17.28 -48.72 -1.83
CA GLY A 26 15.94 -49.07 -1.36
C GLY A 26 15.12 -49.88 -2.36
N ILE A 27 15.12 -49.48 -3.64
CA ILE A 27 14.41 -50.21 -4.70
C ILE A 27 15.00 -51.61 -4.91
N ILE A 28 16.33 -51.73 -4.95
CA ILE A 28 17.03 -53.02 -5.10
C ILE A 28 16.70 -53.94 -3.93
N PHE A 29 16.66 -53.40 -2.70
CA PHE A 29 16.31 -54.17 -1.51
C PHE A 29 14.87 -54.69 -1.57
N ILE A 30 13.91 -53.85 -1.99
CA ILE A 30 12.51 -54.26 -2.18
C ILE A 30 12.42 -55.40 -3.21
N LEU A 31 13.09 -55.26 -4.35
CA LEU A 31 13.16 -56.31 -5.38
C LEU A 31 13.75 -57.62 -4.86
N PHE A 32 14.80 -57.53 -4.04
CA PHE A 32 15.43 -58.70 -3.45
C PHE A 32 14.51 -59.39 -2.44
N THR A 33 13.82 -58.61 -1.59
CA THR A 33 12.87 -59.15 -0.61
C THR A 33 11.69 -59.84 -1.27
N THR A 34 11.12 -59.30 -2.35
CA THR A 34 10.03 -59.94 -3.09
C THR A 34 10.48 -61.23 -3.78
N LEU A 35 11.72 -61.29 -4.26
CA LEU A 35 12.30 -62.49 -4.88
C LEU A 35 12.50 -63.61 -3.84
N ILE A 36 13.02 -63.28 -2.66
CA ILE A 36 13.14 -64.22 -1.53
C ILE A 36 11.76 -64.71 -1.08
N LEU A 37 10.80 -63.81 -0.93
CA LEU A 37 9.42 -64.16 -0.58
C LEU A 37 8.83 -65.13 -1.61
N SER A 38 8.96 -64.80 -2.90
CA SER A 38 8.49 -65.67 -3.99
C SER A 38 9.10 -67.07 -3.89
N TYR A 39 10.41 -67.17 -3.68
CA TYR A 39 11.10 -68.45 -3.52
C TYR A 39 10.60 -69.27 -2.32
N VAL A 40 10.43 -68.63 -1.15
CA VAL A 40 9.97 -69.30 0.08
C VAL A 40 8.51 -69.76 0.00
N PHE A 41 7.67 -69.01 -0.72
CA PHE A 41 6.24 -69.27 -0.79
C PHE A 41 5.83 -70.09 -2.03
N PHE A 42 6.73 -70.33 -2.99
CA PHE A 42 6.45 -71.10 -4.21
C PHE A 42 5.93 -72.51 -3.94
N ASP A 43 6.47 -73.19 -2.92
CA ASP A 43 6.12 -74.59 -2.60
C ASP A 43 4.91 -74.70 -1.65
N LYS A 44 4.37 -73.58 -1.14
CA LYS A 44 3.28 -73.58 -0.17
C LYS A 44 1.96 -73.20 -0.84
N ASN A 45 1.15 -74.20 -1.19
CA ASN A 45 -0.18 -74.00 -1.80
C ASN A 45 -1.13 -73.07 -1.00
N GLY A 46 -0.95 -72.94 0.31
CA GLY A 46 -1.74 -72.00 1.14
C GLY A 46 -1.33 -70.53 1.02
N ALA A 47 -0.12 -70.22 0.54
CA ALA A 47 0.42 -68.87 0.50
C ALA A 47 -0.36 -67.94 -0.44
N TRP A 48 -0.79 -68.48 -1.59
CA TRP A 48 -1.62 -67.77 -2.56
C TRP A 48 -2.98 -67.35 -2.00
N GLN A 49 -3.59 -68.19 -1.15
CA GLN A 49 -4.87 -67.89 -0.51
C GLN A 49 -4.72 -66.76 0.52
N PHE A 50 -3.66 -66.81 1.36
CA PHE A 50 -3.39 -65.73 2.31
C PHE A 50 -3.02 -64.41 1.63
N LEU A 51 -2.25 -64.45 0.53
CA LEU A 51 -1.88 -63.26 -0.23
C LEU A 51 -3.12 -62.62 -0.90
N SER A 52 -3.99 -63.43 -1.50
CA SER A 52 -5.24 -62.95 -2.10
C SER A 52 -6.17 -62.35 -1.03
N PHE A 53 -6.30 -63.01 0.12
CA PHE A 53 -7.08 -62.49 1.25
C PHE A 53 -6.53 -61.17 1.78
N ALA A 54 -5.20 -61.06 1.96
CA ALA A 54 -4.54 -59.82 2.37
C ALA A 54 -4.74 -58.70 1.34
N GLY A 55 -4.66 -59.02 0.05
CA GLY A 55 -4.91 -58.07 -1.04
C GLY A 55 -6.34 -57.52 -1.04
N VAL A 56 -7.34 -58.40 -0.84
CA VAL A 56 -8.75 -57.99 -0.72
C VAL A 56 -8.98 -57.14 0.53
N SER A 57 -8.43 -57.54 1.68
CA SER A 57 -8.52 -56.78 2.93
C SER A 57 -7.91 -55.38 2.80
N LEU A 58 -6.71 -55.27 2.21
CA LEU A 58 -6.05 -53.99 1.98
C LEU A 58 -6.85 -53.10 1.01
N SER A 59 -7.43 -53.68 -0.05
CA SER A 59 -8.26 -52.96 -1.01
C SER A 59 -9.51 -52.36 -0.36
N ILE A 60 -10.19 -53.13 0.50
CA ILE A 60 -11.35 -52.65 1.26
C ILE A 60 -10.95 -51.49 2.18
N VAL A 61 -9.85 -51.63 2.92
CA VAL A 61 -9.36 -50.58 3.83
C VAL A 61 -8.99 -49.31 3.06
N LEU A 62 -8.26 -49.42 1.94
CA LEU A 62 -7.91 -48.30 1.08
C LEU A 62 -9.15 -47.58 0.53
N SER A 63 -10.18 -48.34 0.13
CA SER A 63 -11.45 -47.78 -0.34
C SER A 63 -12.17 -46.99 0.75
N VAL A 64 -12.22 -47.51 1.99
CA VAL A 64 -12.82 -46.80 3.12
C VAL A 64 -12.05 -45.52 3.45
N ILE A 65 -10.71 -45.56 3.46
CA ILE A 65 -9.89 -44.36 3.68
C ILE A 65 -10.17 -43.30 2.62
N ALA A 66 -10.30 -43.69 1.34
CA ALA A 66 -10.61 -42.76 0.26
C ALA A 66 -11.97 -42.07 0.48
N ILE A 67 -13.00 -42.82 0.87
CA ILE A 67 -14.33 -42.25 1.19
C ILE A 67 -14.25 -41.33 2.42
N LEU A 68 -13.44 -41.67 3.43
CA LEU A 68 -13.25 -40.81 4.60
C LEU A 68 -12.59 -39.48 4.22
N ILE A 69 -11.56 -39.50 3.38
CA ILE A 69 -10.89 -38.28 2.90
C ILE A 69 -11.88 -37.38 2.15
N THR A 70 -12.72 -37.94 1.26
CA THR A 70 -13.71 -37.13 0.52
C THR A 70 -14.78 -36.55 1.44
N LEU A 71 -15.23 -37.29 2.46
CA LEU A 71 -16.19 -36.77 3.44
C LEU A 71 -15.60 -35.63 4.30
N ILE A 72 -14.35 -35.75 4.73
CA ILE A 72 -13.65 -34.71 5.50
C ILE A 72 -13.49 -33.45 4.66
N ASP A 73 -13.10 -33.59 3.39
CA ASP A 73 -12.94 -32.46 2.48
C ASP A 73 -14.27 -31.72 2.24
N VAL A 74 -15.37 -32.45 1.97
CA VAL A 74 -16.71 -31.86 1.81
C VAL A 74 -17.20 -31.17 3.09
N ALA A 75 -16.91 -31.75 4.26
CA ALA A 75 -17.25 -31.14 5.55
C ALA A 75 -16.43 -29.84 5.81
N GLY A 76 -15.15 -29.83 5.43
CA GLY A 76 -14.28 -28.65 5.52
C GLY A 76 -14.78 -27.50 4.64
N GLN A 77 -15.22 -27.79 3.41
CA GLN A 77 -15.80 -26.79 2.51
C GLN A 77 -17.06 -26.14 3.09
N LYS A 78 -17.93 -26.92 3.76
CA LYS A 78 -19.16 -26.39 4.38
C LYS A 78 -18.86 -25.37 5.48
N GLN A 79 -17.81 -25.58 6.27
CA GLN A 79 -17.38 -24.61 7.28
C GLN A 79 -16.84 -23.33 6.64
N GLN A 80 -16.03 -23.45 5.59
CA GLN A 80 -15.51 -22.30 4.85
C GLN A 80 -16.63 -21.43 4.25
N VAL A 81 -17.68 -22.03 3.70
CA VAL A 81 -18.85 -21.31 3.18
C VAL A 81 -19.57 -20.53 4.30
N ASN A 82 -19.69 -21.12 5.50
CA ASN A 82 -20.29 -20.44 6.64
C ASN A 82 -19.45 -19.25 7.12
N GLU A 83 -18.13 -19.39 7.14
CA GLU A 83 -17.20 -18.29 7.47
C GLU A 83 -17.25 -17.16 6.43
N ILE A 84 -17.39 -17.49 5.14
CA ILE A 84 -17.61 -16.50 4.06
C ILE A 84 -18.94 -15.77 4.25
N PHE A 85 -20.00 -16.49 4.61
CA PHE A 85 -21.30 -15.89 4.88
C PHE A 85 -21.23 -14.89 6.04
N LYS A 86 -20.62 -15.30 7.15
CA LYS A 86 -20.41 -14.43 8.32
C LYS A 86 -19.55 -13.21 7.98
N SER A 87 -18.46 -13.40 7.24
CA SER A 87 -17.60 -12.30 6.79
C SER A 87 -18.34 -11.32 5.88
N SER A 88 -19.26 -11.82 5.05
CA SER A 88 -20.10 -10.99 4.18
C SER A 88 -21.11 -10.17 4.98
N GLU A 89 -21.68 -10.74 6.05
CA GLU A 89 -22.56 -10.04 6.99
C GLU A 89 -21.82 -8.91 7.71
N GLU A 90 -20.63 -9.19 8.24
CA GLU A 90 -19.76 -8.19 8.91
C GLU A 90 -19.31 -7.08 7.94
N LEU A 91 -19.03 -7.43 6.68
CA LEU A 91 -18.71 -6.46 5.64
C LEU A 91 -19.91 -5.55 5.34
N LYS A 92 -21.12 -6.12 5.23
CA LYS A 92 -22.35 -5.35 5.02
C LYS A 92 -22.62 -4.38 6.17
N GLU A 93 -22.39 -4.80 7.41
CA GLU A 93 -22.50 -3.93 8.58
C GLU A 93 -21.45 -2.80 8.52
N THR A 94 -20.21 -3.12 8.15
CA THR A 94 -19.13 -2.14 7.99
C THR A 94 -19.43 -1.11 6.91
N ILE A 95 -19.94 -1.54 5.76
CA ILE A 95 -20.40 -0.65 4.68
C ILE A 95 -21.53 0.26 5.17
N SER A 96 -22.46 -0.27 5.98
CA SER A 96 -23.56 0.51 6.53
C SER A 96 -23.07 1.58 7.51
N LYS A 97 -22.14 1.22 8.41
CA LYS A 97 -21.46 2.18 9.31
C LYS A 97 -20.69 3.23 8.52
N GLN A 98 -19.98 2.82 7.47
CA GLN A 98 -19.22 3.74 6.62
C GLN A 98 -20.14 4.71 5.87
N LYS A 99 -21.29 4.25 5.37
CA LYS A 99 -22.31 5.12 4.76
C LYS A 99 -22.84 6.17 5.76
N LEU A 100 -23.09 5.77 7.00
CA LEU A 100 -23.53 6.68 8.06
C LEU A 100 -22.45 7.71 8.40
N LEU A 101 -21.19 7.29 8.49
CA LEU A 101 -20.06 8.21 8.70
C LEU A 101 -19.91 9.20 7.55
N ILE A 102 -20.04 8.74 6.30
CA ILE A 102 -20.01 9.61 5.12
C ILE A 102 -21.18 10.62 5.18
N GLN A 103 -22.38 10.17 5.51
CA GLN A 103 -23.54 11.05 5.63
C GLN A 103 -23.34 12.13 6.70
N LYS A 104 -22.82 11.74 7.87
CA LYS A 104 -22.45 12.68 8.94
C LYS A 104 -21.33 13.64 8.52
N HIS A 105 -20.38 13.16 7.71
CA HIS A 105 -19.30 14.01 7.19
C HIS A 105 -19.84 15.04 6.18
N VAL A 106 -20.78 14.65 5.31
CA VAL A 106 -21.48 15.56 4.39
C VAL A 106 -22.30 16.59 5.16
N GLU A 107 -23.03 16.17 6.20
CA GLU A 107 -23.78 17.09 7.06
C GLU A 107 -22.86 18.10 7.76
N ASN A 108 -21.73 17.65 8.30
CA ASN A 108 -20.72 18.54 8.87
C ASN A 108 -20.14 19.51 7.84
N ILE A 109 -19.91 19.09 6.59
CA ILE A 109 -19.44 19.97 5.53
C ILE A 109 -20.46 21.07 5.23
N ASN A 110 -21.75 20.73 5.13
CA ASN A 110 -22.80 21.72 4.92
C ASN A 110 -22.85 22.73 6.07
N ASN A 111 -22.75 22.27 7.32
CA ASN A 111 -22.70 23.15 8.49
C ASN A 111 -21.46 24.07 8.47
N VAL A 112 -20.31 23.57 8.01
CA VAL A 112 -19.10 24.38 7.84
C VAL A 112 -19.28 25.42 6.73
N ASP A 113 -19.92 25.07 5.63
CA ASP A 113 -20.20 25.99 4.51
C ASP A 113 -21.11 27.15 4.97
N ASP A 114 -22.14 26.83 5.75
CA ASP A 114 -23.02 27.82 6.38
C ASP A 114 -22.26 28.70 7.38
N MET A 115 -21.38 28.12 8.20
CA MET A 115 -20.53 28.89 9.12
C MET A 115 -19.55 29.80 8.36
N LEU A 116 -18.98 29.33 7.24
CA LEU A 116 -18.05 30.08 6.41
C LEU A 116 -18.76 31.27 5.76
N ASN A 117 -19.93 31.07 5.16
CA ASN A 117 -20.73 32.12 4.55
C ASN A 117 -21.13 33.18 5.59
N ASN A 118 -21.56 32.76 6.78
CA ASN A 118 -21.88 33.68 7.87
C ASN A 118 -20.67 34.48 8.38
N ALA A 119 -19.49 33.86 8.44
CA ALA A 119 -18.26 34.54 8.83
C ALA A 119 -17.79 35.54 7.74
N PHE A 120 -17.92 35.19 6.46
CA PHE A 120 -17.64 36.08 5.34
C PHE A 120 -18.58 37.29 5.34
N GLU A 121 -19.89 37.09 5.54
CA GLU A 121 -20.84 38.20 5.61
C GLU A 121 -20.56 39.15 6.76
N ARG A 122 -20.16 38.64 7.93
CA ARG A 122 -19.74 39.47 9.07
C ARG A 122 -18.51 40.30 8.74
N ASN A 123 -17.48 39.70 8.17
CA ASN A 123 -16.27 40.41 7.77
C ASN A 123 -16.54 41.46 6.67
N LEU A 124 -17.41 41.16 5.70
CA LEU A 124 -17.78 42.13 4.67
C LEU A 124 -18.58 43.32 5.24
N LYS A 125 -19.45 43.09 6.24
CA LYS A 125 -20.13 44.17 6.95
C LYS A 125 -19.16 45.04 7.74
N ASP A 126 -18.19 44.43 8.41
CA ASP A 126 -17.17 45.16 9.17
C ASP A 126 -16.26 46.01 8.26
N ILE A 127 -15.89 45.51 7.08
CA ILE A 127 -15.11 46.26 6.08
C ILE A 127 -15.90 47.45 5.52
N ASN A 128 -17.19 47.26 5.23
CA ASN A 128 -18.05 48.36 4.74
C ASN A 128 -18.26 49.42 5.83
N PHE A 129 -18.37 49.03 7.09
CA PHE A 129 -18.45 49.97 8.22
C PHE A 129 -17.16 50.79 8.39
N VAL A 130 -15.98 50.18 8.17
CA VAL A 130 -14.70 50.89 8.21
C VAL A 130 -14.55 51.86 7.03
N ARG A 131 -15.03 51.49 5.84
CA ARG A 131 -15.01 52.36 4.65
C ARG A 131 -15.97 53.54 4.77
N GLU A 132 -17.17 53.34 5.31
CA GLU A 132 -18.15 54.41 5.55
C GLU A 132 -17.69 55.39 6.64
N LYS A 133 -16.83 54.96 7.56
CA LYS A 133 -16.16 55.83 8.55
C LYS A 133 -14.93 56.57 8.00
N SER A 134 -14.42 56.18 6.83
CA SER A 134 -13.21 56.76 6.23
C SER A 134 -13.49 57.90 5.24
N ASP A 135 -14.74 58.07 4.79
CA ASP A 135 -15.14 59.17 3.89
C ASP A 135 -15.54 60.46 4.65
N GLY A 136 -15.17 60.57 5.93
CA GLY A 136 -15.59 61.66 6.81
C GLY A 136 -14.49 62.20 7.72
N ASP A 137 -13.26 62.40 7.24
CA ASP A 137 -12.38 63.45 7.78
C ASP A 137 -11.19 63.74 6.85
N SER A 138 -10.78 65.00 6.82
CA SER A 138 -9.95 65.68 5.82
C SER A 138 -8.42 65.55 5.97
N ASP A 139 -7.74 65.71 4.82
CA ASP A 139 -6.41 66.30 4.57
C ASP A 139 -5.09 65.67 5.08
N ILE A 140 -4.09 65.74 4.17
CA ILE A 140 -2.64 65.96 4.35
C ILE A 140 -1.70 64.88 3.75
N GLU A 141 -0.89 65.39 2.81
CA GLU A 141 0.45 65.03 2.32
C GLU A 141 0.70 63.89 1.31
N LYS A 142 1.14 64.35 0.14
CA LYS A 142 2.06 63.68 -0.78
C LYS A 142 3.37 63.39 -0.04
N ASP A 143 3.83 62.14 -0.08
CA ASP A 143 5.25 61.88 -0.20
C ASP A 143 5.55 60.62 -1.02
N GLU A 144 6.59 60.74 -1.81
CA GLU A 144 7.01 59.87 -2.89
C GLU A 144 8.00 58.81 -2.38
N LYS A 145 8.00 57.61 -3.00
CA LYS A 145 8.97 56.49 -2.88
C LYS A 145 8.78 55.60 -1.64
N ASN A 146 8.65 54.27 -1.73
CA ASN A 146 9.52 53.35 -2.47
C ASN A 146 8.80 52.04 -2.85
N LYS A 147 9.12 51.54 -4.05
CA LYS A 147 8.69 50.27 -4.63
C LYS A 147 9.39 49.10 -3.92
N ASP A 148 8.63 48.14 -3.42
CA ASP A 148 8.97 46.71 -3.53
C ASP A 148 7.68 45.89 -3.37
N ASN A 149 6.87 45.91 -4.43
CA ASN A 149 5.76 45.01 -4.60
C ASN A 149 6.29 43.71 -5.18
N SER A 150 6.64 42.74 -4.32
CA SER A 150 6.63 41.32 -4.68
C SER A 150 5.17 40.85 -4.77
N THR A 151 4.46 41.40 -5.76
CA THR A 151 3.14 40.92 -6.15
C THR A 151 3.33 39.59 -6.87
N PRO A 152 2.69 38.51 -6.43
CA PRO A 152 2.77 37.23 -7.11
C PRO A 152 2.28 37.38 -8.55
N SER A 153 3.00 36.81 -9.51
CA SER A 153 2.44 36.49 -10.82
C SER A 153 1.41 35.38 -10.62
N ILE A 154 0.19 35.82 -10.31
CA ILE A 154 -1.00 34.98 -10.18
C ILE A 154 -1.32 34.44 -11.58
N ALA A 155 -0.74 33.30 -11.92
CA ALA A 155 -1.43 32.33 -12.76
C ALA A 155 -2.56 31.75 -11.89
N THR A 156 -3.75 32.26 -12.15
CA THR A 156 -5.00 32.05 -11.44
C THR A 156 -5.29 30.58 -11.09
N ASN A 157 -5.22 30.26 -9.81
CA ASN A 157 -6.29 29.57 -9.10
C ASN A 157 -6.24 30.06 -7.64
N TYR A 158 -7.13 31.00 -7.31
CA TYR A 158 -7.36 31.47 -5.95
C TYR A 158 -7.61 30.26 -5.04
N TYR A 159 -6.63 29.93 -4.19
CA TYR A 159 -6.83 29.07 -3.04
C TYR A 159 -6.75 29.95 -1.80
N SER A 160 -7.91 30.18 -1.18
CA SER A 160 -7.94 30.52 0.24
C SER A 160 -7.22 29.42 1.01
N GLU A 161 -6.51 29.79 2.08
CA GLU A 161 -5.93 28.82 3.01
C GLU A 161 -7.06 27.99 3.62
N SER A 162 -7.37 26.87 2.98
CA SER A 162 -8.35 25.91 3.47
C SER A 162 -7.71 25.20 4.66
N TRP A 163 -8.31 25.31 5.84
CA TRP A 163 -7.92 24.59 7.06
C TRP A 163 -7.84 23.06 6.89
N PHE A 164 -8.38 22.54 5.79
CA PHE A 164 -8.26 21.14 5.35
C PHE A 164 -7.00 20.84 4.53
N SER A 165 -6.09 21.80 4.42
CA SER A 165 -4.85 21.66 3.67
C SER A 165 -3.67 21.79 4.63
N SER A 166 -2.79 20.79 4.57
CA SER A 166 -1.58 20.77 5.40
C SER A 166 -0.35 20.65 4.51
N VAL A 167 0.64 21.52 4.73
CA VAL A 167 1.97 21.34 4.14
C VAL A 167 2.55 20.08 4.77
N PHE A 168 2.86 19.09 3.94
CA PHE A 168 3.51 17.86 4.41
C PHE A 168 4.97 17.78 3.98
N ARG A 169 5.40 18.63 3.03
CA ARG A 169 6.80 18.74 2.65
C ARG A 169 7.14 20.11 2.08
N THR A 170 8.29 20.61 2.49
CA THR A 170 8.95 21.79 1.91
C THR A 170 10.26 21.35 1.27
N ILE A 171 10.54 21.82 0.06
CA ILE A 171 11.76 21.52 -0.69
C ILE A 171 12.40 22.85 -1.07
N HIS A 172 13.62 23.10 -0.59
CA HIS A 172 14.37 24.30 -0.97
C HIS A 172 15.02 24.14 -2.34
N ILE A 173 14.91 25.17 -3.15
CA ILE A 173 15.45 25.23 -4.50
C ILE A 173 16.55 26.28 -4.59
N ASN A 174 17.52 26.06 -5.46
CA ASN A 174 18.69 26.93 -5.59
C ASN A 174 18.46 28.15 -6.52
N LYS A 175 17.36 28.14 -7.27
CA LYS A 175 16.91 29.24 -8.14
C LYS A 175 15.40 29.17 -8.33
N GLU A 176 14.80 30.31 -8.64
CA GLU A 176 13.39 30.41 -9.00
C GLU A 176 13.07 29.55 -10.22
N LEU A 177 11.91 28.88 -10.20
CA LEU A 177 11.49 28.00 -11.28
C LEU A 177 11.00 28.82 -12.48
N SER A 178 11.31 28.33 -13.68
CA SER A 178 10.65 28.81 -14.89
C SER A 178 9.23 28.24 -15.01
N LEU A 179 8.36 28.93 -15.75
CA LEU A 179 6.99 28.48 -16.04
C LEU A 179 6.93 27.04 -16.60
N LEU A 180 7.89 26.65 -17.43
CA LEU A 180 7.97 25.29 -17.96
C LEU A 180 8.23 24.24 -16.87
N GLN A 181 9.05 24.59 -15.88
CA GLN A 181 9.39 23.68 -14.78
C GLN A 181 8.24 23.58 -13.78
N GLU A 182 7.51 24.66 -13.55
CA GLU A 182 6.27 24.63 -12.77
C GLU A 182 5.21 23.74 -13.44
N ASP A 183 5.01 23.87 -14.75
CA ASP A 183 4.08 23.04 -15.51
C ASP A 183 4.43 21.55 -15.46
N GLU A 184 5.72 21.20 -15.54
CA GLU A 184 6.17 19.81 -15.42
C GLU A 184 5.90 19.24 -14.02
N ILE A 185 6.10 20.05 -12.96
CA ILE A 185 5.78 19.66 -11.59
C ILE A 185 4.27 19.47 -11.41
N ILE A 186 3.46 20.39 -11.93
CA ILE A 186 1.99 20.28 -11.91
C ILE A 186 1.56 19.01 -12.65
N LYS A 187 2.17 18.71 -13.79
CA LYS A 187 1.89 17.49 -14.57
C LYS A 187 2.23 16.22 -13.78
N ILE A 188 3.38 16.16 -13.12
CA ILE A 188 3.75 15.03 -12.25
C ILE A 188 2.72 14.85 -11.13
N LEU A 189 2.27 15.95 -10.52
CA LEU A 189 1.31 15.91 -9.42
C LEU A 189 -0.13 15.66 -9.85
N SER A 190 -0.46 15.81 -11.14
CA SER A 190 -1.80 15.52 -11.66
C SER A 190 -2.24 14.07 -11.44
N GLU A 191 -1.29 13.13 -11.31
CA GLU A 191 -1.56 11.74 -10.93
C GLU A 191 -2.11 11.59 -9.50
N PHE A 192 -1.88 12.59 -8.64
CA PHE A 192 -2.21 12.59 -7.22
C PHE A 192 -3.33 13.60 -6.93
N LYS A 193 -4.59 13.18 -7.05
CA LYS A 193 -5.79 14.03 -6.88
C LYS A 193 -5.84 14.87 -5.60
N PHE A 194 -5.10 14.48 -4.55
CA PHE A 194 -5.11 15.10 -3.22
C PHE A 194 -3.80 15.83 -2.87
N VAL A 195 -2.80 15.81 -3.75
CA VAL A 195 -1.54 16.54 -3.57
C VAL A 195 -1.56 17.77 -4.48
N LYS A 196 -1.23 18.91 -3.89
CA LYS A 196 -1.07 20.19 -4.58
C LYS A 196 0.32 20.74 -4.30
N VAL A 197 0.71 21.74 -5.08
CA VAL A 197 2.00 22.41 -4.94
C VAL A 197 1.80 23.92 -4.84
N LYS A 198 2.60 24.56 -3.98
CA LYS A 198 2.81 26.01 -3.94
C LYS A 198 4.25 26.30 -4.33
N PHE A 199 4.42 27.23 -5.26
CA PHE A 199 5.72 27.67 -5.72
C PHE A 199 6.08 28.99 -5.04
N TYR A 200 7.33 29.07 -4.58
CA TYR A 200 7.96 30.27 -4.05
C TYR A 200 9.31 30.44 -4.75
N SER A 201 9.90 31.63 -4.65
CA SER A 201 11.17 31.93 -5.30
C SER A 201 12.34 31.06 -4.80
N ASP A 202 12.28 30.59 -3.55
CA ASP A 202 13.34 29.85 -2.86
C ASP A 202 12.92 28.44 -2.40
N LYS A 203 11.64 28.08 -2.54
CA LYS A 203 11.12 26.78 -2.10
C LYS A 203 9.88 26.34 -2.85
N ILE A 204 9.59 25.05 -2.72
CA ILE A 204 8.37 24.41 -3.18
C ILE A 204 7.71 23.74 -1.99
N GLU A 205 6.43 23.99 -1.78
CA GLU A 205 5.65 23.35 -0.73
C GLU A 205 4.62 22.39 -1.33
N LEU A 206 4.69 21.13 -0.91
CA LEU A 206 3.69 20.12 -1.24
C LEU A 206 2.62 20.11 -0.15
N VAL A 207 1.39 20.31 -0.61
CA VAL A 207 0.21 20.48 0.23
C VAL A 207 -0.72 19.30 0.03
N TYR A 208 -1.18 18.70 1.13
CA TYR A 208 -2.12 17.61 1.13
C TYR A 208 -3.51 18.13 1.49
N SER A 209 -4.51 17.85 0.66
CA SER A 209 -5.92 18.14 0.97
C SER A 209 -6.59 16.95 1.66
N SER A 210 -7.05 17.14 2.89
CA SER A 210 -7.75 16.11 3.67
C SER A 210 -9.18 15.84 3.21
N LEU A 211 -9.71 16.63 2.25
CA LEU A 211 -11.07 16.50 1.74
C LEU A 211 -11.26 15.32 0.76
N TYR A 212 -10.19 14.84 0.13
CA TYR A 212 -10.26 13.90 -1.01
C TYR A 212 -9.58 12.55 -0.75
N THR A 213 -9.49 12.15 0.51
CA THR A 213 -8.74 10.93 0.87
C THR A 213 -9.64 9.72 0.80
N SER A 214 -9.40 8.82 -0.16
CA SER A 214 -10.03 7.50 -0.12
C SER A 214 -9.53 6.71 1.09
N PRO A 215 -10.40 6.08 1.89
CA PRO A 215 -10.00 5.26 3.04
C PRO A 215 -9.22 3.99 2.62
N LEU A 216 -9.26 3.62 1.34
CA LEU A 216 -8.51 2.48 0.78
C LEU A 216 -7.09 2.86 0.31
N VAL A 217 -6.72 4.13 0.39
CA VAL A 217 -5.42 4.63 -0.08
C VAL A 217 -4.57 5.00 1.12
N ASP A 218 -3.40 4.34 1.22
CA ASP A 218 -2.39 4.71 2.20
C ASP A 218 -1.88 6.14 1.92
N LYS A 219 -2.29 7.06 2.80
CA LYS A 219 -2.01 8.50 2.68
C LYS A 219 -0.52 8.77 2.76
N GLU A 220 0.20 8.02 3.59
CA GLU A 220 1.61 8.24 3.85
C GLU A 220 2.46 7.73 2.68
N TYR A 221 2.09 6.55 2.15
CA TYR A 221 2.69 6.03 0.93
C TYR A 221 2.55 7.00 -0.24
N MET A 222 1.36 7.59 -0.43
CA MET A 222 1.12 8.52 -1.54
C MET A 222 1.85 9.85 -1.39
N LYS A 223 1.89 10.41 -0.17
CA LYS A 223 2.70 11.59 0.14
C LYS A 223 4.16 11.34 -0.19
N ASN A 224 4.72 10.22 0.28
CA ASN A 224 6.11 9.85 0.03
C ASN A 224 6.40 9.61 -1.45
N ARG A 225 5.49 8.98 -2.18
CA ARG A 225 5.63 8.77 -3.63
C ARG A 225 5.65 10.09 -4.40
N ALA A 226 4.69 10.98 -4.17
CA ALA A 226 4.62 12.29 -4.84
C ALA A 226 5.88 13.11 -4.56
N SER A 227 6.23 13.19 -3.28
CA SER A 227 7.44 13.81 -2.75
C SER A 227 8.74 13.31 -3.42
N ASN A 228 8.88 12.00 -3.60
CA ASN A 228 10.04 11.40 -4.26
C ASN A 228 10.09 11.69 -5.77
N LEU A 229 8.95 11.74 -6.45
CA LEU A 229 8.91 12.08 -7.87
C LEU A 229 9.34 13.54 -8.10
N ILE A 230 8.89 14.45 -7.26
CA ILE A 230 9.32 15.85 -7.32
C ILE A 230 10.81 15.99 -7.03
N LEU A 231 11.35 15.32 -6.00
CA LEU A 231 12.80 15.35 -5.77
C LEU A 231 13.61 14.82 -6.95
N ARG A 232 13.17 13.72 -7.56
CA ARG A 232 13.85 13.15 -8.73
C ARG A 232 13.89 14.12 -9.89
N TYR A 233 12.77 14.81 -10.12
CA TYR A 233 12.67 15.85 -11.14
C TYR A 233 13.62 17.02 -10.84
N LEU A 234 13.53 17.59 -9.63
CA LEU A 234 14.37 18.72 -9.24
C LEU A 234 15.86 18.37 -9.25
N ASN A 235 16.23 17.14 -8.86
CA ASN A 235 17.62 16.69 -8.91
C ASN A 235 18.12 16.56 -10.36
N LYS A 236 17.29 16.03 -11.27
CA LYS A 236 17.61 15.93 -12.70
C LYS A 236 17.86 17.31 -13.31
N GLU A 237 17.08 18.31 -12.91
CA GLU A 237 17.19 19.69 -13.38
C GLU A 237 18.25 20.53 -12.62
N ASN A 238 18.99 19.91 -11.69
CA ASN A 238 19.94 20.58 -10.80
C ASN A 238 19.34 21.78 -10.04
N LEU A 239 18.08 21.67 -9.63
CA LEU A 239 17.31 22.72 -8.94
C LEU A 239 17.36 22.62 -7.42
N LEU A 240 17.88 21.51 -6.88
CA LEU A 240 17.99 21.33 -5.44
C LEU A 240 19.12 22.19 -4.88
N MET A 241 18.87 22.81 -3.73
CA MET A 241 19.92 23.45 -2.96
C MET A 241 20.94 22.38 -2.54
N SER A 242 22.21 22.57 -2.88
CA SER A 242 23.28 21.69 -2.42
C SER A 242 23.32 21.78 -0.90
N SER A 243 23.09 20.65 -0.25
CA SER A 243 23.46 20.43 1.14
C SER A 243 24.99 20.55 1.23
N ASN A 244 25.49 21.75 1.44
CA ASN A 244 26.80 21.91 2.06
C ASN A 244 26.62 21.52 3.53
N GLU A 245 27.11 20.31 3.83
CA GLU A 245 27.37 19.70 5.16
C GLU A 245 26.17 19.40 6.08
#